data_AF-A0A947NL95-F1
#
_entry.id   AF-A0A947NL95-F1
#
_cell.length_a   1.000
_cell.length_b   1.000
_cell.length_c   1.000
_cell.angle_alpha   90.00
_cell.angle_beta   90.00
_cell.angle_gamma   90.00
#
_symmetry.space_group_name_H-M   'P 1'
#
loop_
_entity.id
_entity.type
_entity.pdbx_description
1 polymer ?
#
loop_
_entity_poly.entity_id
_entity_poly.type
_entity_poly.pdbx_seq_one_letter_code
_entity_poly.pdbx_strand_id
1 'polypeptide(L)'
;MPEEKKTEEQLRHDIRREFSFSEERDKEKVDSVLELKKKRYDETRKKNELKAKVDELEKSGKPQGENKEPQGNQETQLSVKDSAFLQESKIPVDDWDDVLDYVKYKKQSDKDFDIKKALGSSVLKAELAAKAEERTASNAAHTKKGRGGSSKPDGQALLKQAEKTGEIPESDEEIDAMLDAEWENKSKN
;
A
#
# COMPACT_ATOMS: atom_id res chain seq x y z
N MET A 1 12.02 38.47 -62.19
CA MET A 1 11.35 37.18 -62.46
C MET A 1 10.44 36.90 -61.29
N PRO A 2 9.11 37.02 -61.42
CA PRO A 2 8.19 36.61 -60.37
C PRO A 2 8.12 35.08 -60.31
N GLU A 3 8.37 34.49 -59.15
CA GLU A 3 8.21 33.04 -58.94
C GLU A 3 6.73 32.69 -59.03
N GLU A 4 6.36 31.95 -60.08
CA GLU A 4 5.02 31.40 -60.22
C GLU A 4 4.78 30.41 -59.07
N LYS A 5 3.86 30.76 -58.17
CA LYS A 5 3.50 29.89 -57.05
C LYS A 5 2.83 28.63 -57.59
N LYS A 6 3.54 27.50 -57.50
CA LYS A 6 2.99 26.17 -57.79
C LYS A 6 1.73 25.94 -56.98
N THR A 7 0.70 25.37 -57.60
CA THR A 7 -0.54 25.00 -56.90
C THR A 7 -0.30 23.82 -55.96
N GLU A 8 -1.16 23.65 -54.94
CA GLU A 8 -1.00 22.59 -53.94
C GLU A 8 -0.92 21.18 -54.57
N GLU A 9 -1.66 20.95 -55.66
CA GLU A 9 -1.62 19.69 -56.42
C GLU A 9 -0.30 19.48 -57.16
N GLN A 10 0.29 20.54 -57.74
CA GLN A 10 1.61 20.47 -58.39
C GLN A 10 2.70 20.17 -57.36
N LEU A 11 2.61 20.77 -56.17
CA LEU A 11 3.56 20.51 -55.08
C LEU A 11 3.46 19.05 -54.58
N ARG A 12 2.24 18.52 -54.43
CA ARG A 12 2.03 17.11 -54.05
C ARG A 12 2.55 16.14 -55.11
N HIS A 13 2.35 16.44 -56.39
CA HIS A 13 2.85 15.62 -57.49
C HIS A 13 4.39 15.60 -57.53
N ASP A 14 5.04 16.75 -57.36
CA ASP A 14 6.50 16.85 -57.34
C ASP A 14 7.11 16.06 -56.17
N ILE A 15 6.54 16.19 -54.96
CA ILE A 15 6.97 15.43 -53.78
C ILE A 15 6.76 13.92 -53.98
N ARG A 16 5.62 13.52 -54.55
CA ARG A 16 5.34 12.11 -54.83
C ARG A 16 6.36 11.50 -55.80
N ARG A 17 6.75 12.26 -56.82
CA ARG A 17 7.76 11.86 -57.80
C ARG A 17 9.16 11.80 -57.21
N GLU A 18 9.54 12.76 -56.38
CA GLU A 18 10.88 12.86 -55.78
C GLU A 18 11.13 11.76 -54.74
N PHE A 19 10.11 11.41 -53.94
CA PHE A 19 10.24 10.42 -52.86
C PHE A 19 9.68 9.04 -53.22
N SER A 20 9.30 8.80 -54.48
CA SER A 20 8.77 7.51 -54.96
C SER A 20 7.58 6.98 -54.15
N PHE A 21 6.73 7.86 -53.64
CA PHE A 21 5.52 7.44 -52.94
C PHE A 21 4.49 6.91 -53.96
N SER A 22 3.96 5.70 -53.76
CA SER A 22 2.85 5.23 -54.57
C SER A 22 1.57 6.00 -54.20
N GLU A 23 0.74 6.29 -55.20
CA GLU A 23 -0.51 7.02 -55.02
C GLU A 23 -1.47 6.35 -54.03
N GLU A 24 -1.38 5.02 -53.93
CA GLU A 24 -2.13 4.21 -52.96
C GLU A 24 -1.63 4.43 -51.52
N ARG A 25 -0.31 4.47 -51.28
CA ARG A 25 0.25 4.72 -49.94
C ARG A 25 0.01 6.15 -49.45
N ASP A 26 -0.02 7.11 -50.36
CA ASP A 26 -0.35 8.50 -50.04
C ASP A 26 -1.81 8.63 -49.59
N LYS A 27 -2.74 8.01 -50.32
CA LYS A 27 -4.17 8.01 -49.98
C LYS A 27 -4.43 7.29 -48.66
N GLU A 28 -3.83 6.12 -48.44
CA GLU A 28 -3.97 5.35 -47.20
C GLU A 28 -3.48 6.15 -45.97
N LYS A 29 -2.35 6.86 -46.09
CA LYS A 29 -1.85 7.73 -45.01
C LYS A 29 -2.79 8.90 -44.75
N VAL A 30 -3.32 9.55 -45.79
CA VAL A 30 -4.28 10.66 -45.65
C VAL A 30 -5.57 10.18 -44.97
N ASP A 31 -6.09 9.03 -45.39
CA ASP A 31 -7.31 8.43 -44.81
C ASP A 31 -7.08 8.03 -43.34
N SER A 32 -5.93 7.44 -43.00
CA SER A 32 -5.58 7.12 -41.62
C SER A 32 -5.50 8.37 -40.72
N VAL A 33 -4.96 9.48 -41.24
CA VAL A 33 -4.87 10.75 -40.50
C VAL A 33 -6.25 11.38 -40.33
N LEU A 34 -7.13 11.27 -41.33
CA LEU A 34 -8.51 11.74 -41.25
C LEU A 34 -9.33 10.95 -40.22
N GLU A 35 -9.19 9.62 -40.20
CA GLU A 35 -9.84 8.77 -39.20
C GLU A 35 -9.35 9.08 -37.77
N LEU A 36 -8.05 9.27 -37.58
CA LEU A 36 -7.48 9.63 -36.28
C LEU A 36 -7.98 11.00 -35.80
N LYS A 37 -8.11 11.97 -36.70
CA LYS A 37 -8.69 13.29 -36.38
C LYS A 37 -10.16 13.16 -35.99
N LYS A 38 -10.94 12.35 -36.71
CA LYS A 38 -12.35 12.10 -36.40
C LYS A 38 -12.52 11.42 -35.03
N LYS A 39 -11.72 10.39 -34.73
CA LYS A 39 -11.70 9.72 -33.42
C LYS A 39 -11.36 10.70 -32.28
N ARG A 40 -10.32 11.53 -32.45
CA ARG A 40 -9.96 12.56 -31.45
C ARG A 40 -11.06 13.59 -31.24
N TYR A 41 -11.75 13.99 -32.31
CA TYR A 41 -12.88 14.92 -32.21
C TYR A 41 -14.03 14.30 -31.41
N ASP A 42 -14.39 13.06 -31.69
CA ASP A 42 -15.46 12.33 -30.99
C ASP A 42 -15.11 12.07 -29.51
N GLU A 43 -13.85 11.73 -29.21
CA GLU A 43 -13.35 11.58 -27.84
C GLU A 43 -13.40 12.89 -27.05
N THR A 44 -12.97 13.99 -27.68
CA THR A 44 -12.99 15.32 -27.05
C THR A 44 -14.42 15.77 -26.77
N ARG A 45 -15.33 15.52 -27.71
CA ARG A 45 -16.76 15.78 -27.55
C ARG A 45 -17.35 14.97 -26.40
N LYS A 46 -17.12 13.65 -26.36
CA LYS A 46 -17.59 12.78 -25.26
C LYS A 46 -17.03 13.21 -23.91
N LYS A 47 -15.75 13.61 -23.84
CA LYS A 47 -15.11 14.10 -22.62
C LYS A 47 -15.77 15.39 -22.11
N ASN A 48 -16.11 16.30 -23.02
CA ASN A 48 -16.79 17.54 -22.66
C ASN A 48 -18.24 17.30 -22.23
N GLU A 49 -18.96 16.39 -22.90
CA GLU A 49 -20.32 15.97 -22.50
C GLU A 49 -20.32 15.30 -21.13
N LEU A 50 -19.32 14.46 -20.82
CA LEU A 50 -19.17 13.85 -19.49
C LEU A 50 -18.83 14.89 -18.42
N LYS A 51 -17.94 15.85 -18.71
CA LYS A 51 -17.65 16.95 -17.78
C LYS A 51 -18.89 17.79 -17.49
N ALA A 52 -19.67 18.13 -18.50
CA ALA A 52 -20.92 18.89 -18.31
C ALA A 52 -21.92 18.11 -17.45
N LYS A 53 -22.06 16.79 -17.64
CA LYS A 53 -22.91 15.94 -16.79
C LYS A 53 -22.42 15.84 -15.35
N VAL A 54 -21.11 15.74 -15.13
CA VAL A 54 -20.52 15.76 -13.79
C VAL A 54 -20.79 17.10 -13.11
N ASP A 55 -20.56 18.22 -13.79
CA ASP A 55 -20.84 19.56 -13.27
C ASP A 55 -22.34 19.77 -12.97
N GLU A 56 -23.24 19.23 -13.78
CA GLU A 56 -24.69 19.27 -13.52
C GLU A 56 -25.08 18.41 -12.31
N LEU A 57 -24.49 17.24 -12.15
CA LEU A 57 -24.71 16.37 -10.98
C LEU A 57 -24.14 16.99 -9.69
N GLU A 58 -22.99 17.67 -9.77
CA GLU A 58 -22.42 18.42 -8.64
C GLU A 58 -23.27 19.64 -8.26
N LYS A 59 -23.88 20.31 -9.24
CA LYS A 59 -24.78 21.46 -9.00
C LYS A 59 -26.15 21.03 -8.48
N SER A 60 -26.70 19.91 -8.95
CA SER A 60 -27.98 19.34 -8.48
C SER A 60 -27.87 18.52 -7.21
N GLY A 61 -26.65 18.05 -6.87
CA GLY A 61 -26.32 17.38 -5.62
C GLY A 61 -26.03 18.32 -4.45
N LYS A 62 -25.99 19.65 -4.65
CA LYS A 62 -26.00 20.61 -3.55
C LYS A 62 -27.44 20.74 -3.02
N PRO A 63 -27.74 20.26 -1.80
CA PRO A 63 -29.03 20.57 -1.20
C PRO A 63 -29.11 22.09 -1.06
N GLN A 64 -30.12 22.69 -1.69
CA GLN A 64 -30.55 24.05 -1.43
C GLN A 64 -31.22 24.04 -0.06
N GLY A 65 -30.40 23.90 0.99
CA GLY A 65 -30.80 23.90 2.38
C GLY A 65 -30.73 25.31 2.92
N GLU A 66 -31.86 25.79 3.40
CA GLU A 66 -32.03 27.02 4.18
C GLU A 66 -30.93 27.22 5.23
N ASN A 67 -30.59 28.48 5.46
CA ASN A 67 -29.79 28.99 6.58
C ASN A 67 -29.78 28.07 7.81
N LYS A 68 -28.75 27.24 7.91
CA LYS A 68 -28.20 26.79 9.18
C LYS A 68 -26.71 27.10 9.12
N GLU A 69 -26.25 27.78 10.17
CA GLU A 69 -24.86 28.16 10.40
C GLU A 69 -23.89 27.03 9.99
N PRO A 70 -22.70 27.36 9.50
CA PRO A 70 -21.73 26.34 9.12
C PRO A 70 -21.33 25.58 10.38
N GLN A 71 -21.90 24.39 10.59
CA GLN A 71 -21.23 23.36 11.37
C GLN A 71 -19.96 23.05 10.58
N GLY A 72 -18.86 23.63 11.03
CA GLY A 72 -17.55 23.45 10.43
C GLY A 72 -17.23 21.98 10.26
N ASN A 73 -16.30 21.69 9.34
CA ASN A 73 -15.62 20.41 9.22
C ASN A 73 -15.36 19.81 10.61
N GLN A 74 -16.28 18.96 11.07
CA GLN A 74 -15.97 18.00 12.10
C GLN A 74 -15.27 16.88 11.35
N GLU A 75 -13.99 17.12 11.04
CA GLU A 75 -13.01 16.06 11.22
C GLU A 75 -13.44 15.33 12.47
N THR A 76 -13.72 14.03 12.32
CA THR A 76 -14.36 13.21 13.34
C THR A 76 -13.32 13.01 14.43
N GLN A 77 -13.09 14.07 15.21
CA GLN A 77 -12.17 14.10 16.31
C GLN A 77 -12.73 13.11 17.32
N LEU A 78 -11.93 12.10 17.62
CA LEU A 78 -12.18 11.15 18.68
C LEU A 78 -12.60 11.92 19.92
N SER A 79 -13.87 11.81 20.31
CA SER A 79 -14.33 12.41 21.56
C SER A 79 -13.57 11.75 22.71
N VAL A 80 -13.26 12.49 23.77
CA VAL A 80 -12.53 11.94 24.94
C VAL A 80 -13.26 10.72 25.53
N LYS A 81 -14.59 10.68 25.41
CA LYS A 81 -15.41 9.53 25.84
C LYS A 81 -15.21 8.31 24.93
N ASP A 82 -15.03 8.55 23.64
CA ASP A 82 -14.86 7.52 22.62
C ASP A 82 -13.47 6.89 22.73
N SER A 83 -12.43 7.70 22.96
CA SER A 83 -11.06 7.20 23.19
C SER A 83 -10.98 6.36 24.46
N ALA A 84 -11.64 6.79 25.54
CA ALA A 84 -11.72 6.00 26.77
C ALA A 84 -12.42 4.64 26.53
N PHE A 85 -13.46 4.62 25.70
CA PHE A 85 -14.20 3.40 25.39
C PHE A 85 -13.39 2.43 24.50
N LEU A 86 -12.64 2.93 23.53
CA LEU A 86 -11.72 2.11 22.72
C LEU A 86 -10.61 1.50 23.58
N GLN A 87 -10.09 2.28 24.54
CA GLN A 87 -9.08 1.81 25.49
C GLN A 87 -9.63 0.72 26.42
N GLU A 88 -10.83 0.90 26.97
CA GLU A 88 -11.51 -0.11 27.81
C GLU A 88 -11.79 -1.40 27.03
N SER A 89 -12.10 -1.26 25.74
CA SER A 89 -12.33 -2.38 24.81
C SER A 89 -11.05 -3.13 24.40
N LYS A 90 -9.89 -2.74 24.94
CA LYS A 90 -8.57 -3.35 24.66
C LYS A 90 -8.17 -3.32 23.18
N ILE A 91 -8.59 -2.28 22.46
CA ILE A 91 -8.26 -2.12 21.04
C ILE A 91 -6.92 -1.37 20.96
N PRO A 92 -5.93 -1.92 20.24
CA PRO A 92 -4.68 -1.23 19.94
C PRO A 92 -4.93 0.13 19.29
N VAL A 93 -4.10 1.13 19.64
CA VAL A 93 -4.20 2.49 19.10
C VAL A 93 -4.14 2.49 17.58
N ASP A 94 -3.33 1.60 16.99
CA ASP A 94 -3.18 1.46 15.54
C ASP A 94 -4.49 1.07 14.83
N ASP A 95 -5.43 0.40 15.51
CA ASP A 95 -6.70 0.02 14.91
C ASP A 95 -7.83 1.03 15.24
N TRP A 96 -7.56 2.13 15.96
CA TRP A 96 -8.59 3.11 16.34
C TRP A 96 -9.16 3.82 15.10
N ASP A 97 -8.31 4.14 14.13
CA ASP A 97 -8.71 4.78 12.88
C ASP A 97 -9.63 3.89 12.05
N ASP A 98 -9.38 2.57 12.03
CA ASP A 98 -10.26 1.61 11.34
C ASP A 98 -11.64 1.54 11.96
N VAL A 99 -11.73 1.54 13.29
CA VAL A 99 -13.01 1.57 14.01
C VAL A 99 -13.76 2.87 13.69
N LEU A 100 -13.05 4.01 13.68
CA LEU A 100 -13.65 5.29 13.33
C LEU A 100 -14.13 5.33 11.88
N ASP A 101 -13.35 4.81 10.94
CA ASP A 101 -13.72 4.79 9.53
C ASP A 101 -14.90 3.86 9.28
N TYR A 102 -14.95 2.72 9.96
CA TYR A 102 -16.13 1.85 9.94
C TYR A 102 -17.38 2.56 10.50
N VAL A 103 -17.23 3.32 11.58
CA VAL A 103 -18.32 4.15 12.13
C VAL A 103 -18.75 5.22 11.14
N LYS A 104 -17.81 5.96 10.52
CA LYS A 104 -18.11 6.99 9.51
C LYS A 104 -18.86 6.38 8.32
N TYR A 105 -18.40 5.24 7.82
CA TYR A 105 -19.04 4.53 6.71
C TYR A 105 -20.47 4.10 7.06
N LYS A 106 -20.67 3.49 8.24
CA LYS A 106 -22.00 3.06 8.68
C LYS A 106 -22.91 4.22 9.03
N LYS A 107 -22.38 5.34 9.54
CA LYS A 107 -23.13 6.58 9.79
C LYS A 107 -23.77 7.17 8.53
N GLN A 108 -23.21 6.91 7.35
CA GLN A 108 -23.86 7.30 6.08
C GLN A 108 -25.17 6.56 5.83
N SER A 109 -25.30 5.33 6.35
CA SER A 109 -26.50 4.49 6.21
C SER A 109 -27.44 4.60 7.42
N ASP A 110 -26.89 4.75 8.63
CA ASP A 110 -27.63 4.83 9.89
C ASP A 110 -27.05 5.95 10.76
N LYS A 111 -27.79 7.05 10.90
CA LYS A 111 -27.33 8.27 11.61
C LYS A 111 -27.02 8.02 13.08
N ASP A 112 -27.63 7.01 13.70
CA ASP A 112 -27.46 6.67 15.11
C ASP A 112 -26.41 5.57 15.34
N PHE A 113 -25.57 5.32 14.34
CA PHE A 113 -24.48 4.35 14.46
C PHE A 113 -23.33 4.93 15.28
N ASP A 114 -22.94 4.25 16.35
CA ASP A 114 -21.92 4.73 17.30
C ASP A 114 -20.81 3.67 17.49
N ILE A 115 -19.67 4.05 18.08
CA ILE A 115 -18.53 3.15 18.30
C ILE A 115 -18.94 1.90 19.07
N LYS A 116 -19.85 2.02 20.04
CA LYS A 116 -20.40 0.88 20.77
C LYS A 116 -21.06 -0.15 19.85
N LYS A 117 -21.82 0.32 18.86
CA LYS A 117 -22.47 -0.53 17.86
C LYS A 117 -21.45 -1.08 16.86
N ALA A 118 -20.45 -0.29 16.50
CA ALA A 118 -19.33 -0.72 15.66
C ALA A 118 -18.60 -1.91 16.26
N LEU A 119 -18.21 -1.80 17.53
CA LEU A 119 -17.54 -2.87 18.26
C LEU A 119 -18.43 -4.08 18.53
N GLY A 120 -19.76 -3.94 18.43
CA GLY A 120 -20.69 -5.06 18.43
C GLY A 120 -20.78 -5.81 17.09
N SER A 121 -20.30 -5.22 15.99
CA SER A 121 -20.42 -5.77 14.65
C SER A 121 -19.50 -6.97 14.44
N SER A 122 -20.03 -8.08 13.91
CA SER A 122 -19.25 -9.28 13.58
C SER A 122 -18.18 -9.00 12.52
N VAL A 123 -18.46 -8.10 11.57
CA VAL A 123 -17.55 -7.73 10.49
C VAL A 123 -16.30 -7.05 11.05
N LEU A 124 -16.47 -5.99 11.83
CA LEU A 124 -15.35 -5.24 12.42
C LEU A 124 -14.54 -6.12 13.39
N LYS A 125 -15.20 -6.99 14.16
CA LYS A 125 -14.50 -7.95 15.03
C LYS A 125 -13.62 -8.92 14.24
N ALA A 126 -14.09 -9.42 13.10
CA ALA A 126 -13.31 -10.32 12.27
C ALA A 126 -12.10 -9.61 11.66
N GLU A 127 -12.28 -8.36 11.23
CA GLU A 127 -11.20 -7.53 10.69
C GLU A 127 -10.13 -7.20 11.75
N LEU A 128 -10.54 -6.78 12.95
CA LEU A 128 -9.64 -6.54 14.07
C LEU A 128 -8.90 -7.82 14.50
N ALA A 129 -9.57 -8.98 14.46
CA ALA A 129 -8.94 -10.26 14.75
C ALA A 129 -7.87 -10.63 13.70
N ALA A 130 -8.18 -10.44 12.41
CA ALA A 130 -7.21 -10.68 11.32
C ALA A 130 -5.98 -9.77 11.45
N LYS A 131 -6.18 -8.49 11.77
CA LYS A 131 -5.07 -7.55 12.03
C LYS A 131 -4.25 -7.93 13.26
N ALA A 132 -4.89 -8.43 14.31
CA ALA A 132 -4.18 -8.95 15.48
C ALA A 132 -3.31 -10.16 15.11
N GLU A 133 -3.84 -11.08 14.30
CA GLU A 133 -3.08 -12.22 13.79
C GLU A 133 -1.88 -11.76 12.94
N GLU A 134 -2.10 -10.82 12.02
CA GLU A 134 -1.03 -10.24 11.19
C GLU A 134 0.08 -9.60 12.03
N ARG A 135 -0.28 -8.86 13.09
CA ARG A 135 0.68 -8.29 14.04
C ARG A 135 1.46 -9.37 14.77
N THR A 136 0.80 -10.42 15.25
CA THR A 136 1.49 -11.53 15.92
C THR A 136 2.43 -12.28 14.97
N ALA A 137 2.01 -12.52 13.73
CA ALA A 137 2.81 -13.17 12.70
C ALA A 137 4.03 -12.32 12.33
N SER A 138 3.85 -11.00 12.15
CA SER A 138 4.92 -10.05 11.86
C SER A 138 5.93 -9.98 13.00
N ASN A 139 5.46 -9.91 14.25
CA ASN A 139 6.32 -9.94 15.42
C ASN A 139 7.09 -11.27 15.55
N ALA A 140 6.45 -12.40 15.26
CA ALA A 140 7.10 -13.70 15.24
C ALA A 140 8.17 -13.82 14.13
N ALA A 141 7.91 -13.23 12.96
CA ALA A 141 8.87 -13.18 11.86
C ALA A 141 10.08 -12.31 12.19
N HIS A 142 9.86 -11.14 12.81
CA HIS A 142 10.94 -10.24 13.23
C HIS A 142 11.79 -10.80 14.38
N THR A 143 11.20 -11.57 15.29
CA THR A 143 11.91 -12.13 16.45
C THR A 143 12.68 -13.42 16.15
N LYS A 144 12.41 -14.10 15.02
CA LYS A 144 13.11 -15.36 14.65
C LYS A 144 14.54 -15.20 14.15
N LYS A 145 15.05 -13.98 13.98
CA LYS A 145 16.44 -13.77 13.51
C LYS A 145 17.52 -13.99 14.60
N GLY A 146 17.15 -14.26 15.85
CA GLY A 146 18.08 -14.34 16.98
C GLY A 146 18.21 -15.69 17.71
N ARG A 147 17.48 -16.75 17.31
CA ARG A 147 17.55 -18.05 18.03
C ARG A 147 18.75 -18.94 17.65
N GLY A 148 19.68 -18.39 16.87
CA GLY A 148 21.00 -18.97 16.59
C GLY A 148 22.12 -18.06 17.08
N GLY A 149 21.92 -17.31 18.16
CA GLY A 149 23.04 -16.69 18.88
C GLY A 149 23.82 -17.81 19.55
N SER A 150 25.11 -17.94 19.21
CA SER A 150 26.08 -18.84 19.82
C SER A 150 25.87 -18.86 21.34
N SER A 151 25.21 -19.90 21.83
CA SER A 151 25.31 -20.24 23.25
C SER A 151 26.79 -20.35 23.52
N LYS A 152 27.32 -19.56 24.46
CA LYS A 152 28.68 -19.80 24.94
C LYS A 152 28.79 -21.29 25.26
N PRO A 153 29.82 -21.97 24.76
CA PRO A 153 30.00 -23.38 25.03
C PRO A 153 30.07 -23.59 26.54
N ASP A 154 29.25 -24.50 27.07
CA ASP A 154 29.27 -24.83 28.49
C ASP A 154 30.51 -25.69 28.78
N GLY A 155 31.51 -25.10 29.44
CA GLY A 155 32.78 -25.75 29.76
C GLY A 155 32.63 -27.08 30.52
N GLN A 156 31.59 -27.21 31.37
CA GLN A 156 31.32 -28.49 32.06
C GLN A 156 30.76 -29.55 31.12
N ALA A 157 29.98 -29.15 30.12
CA ALA A 157 29.47 -30.07 29.10
C ALA A 157 30.60 -30.54 28.18
N LEU A 158 31.50 -29.63 27.81
CA LEU A 158 32.70 -29.93 27.00
C LEU A 158 33.65 -30.89 27.73
N LEU A 159 33.94 -30.63 29.01
CA LEU A 159 34.80 -31.51 29.81
C LEU A 159 34.20 -32.92 29.92
N LYS A 160 32.89 -33.03 30.20
CA LYS A 160 32.19 -34.33 30.27
C LYS A 160 32.15 -35.05 28.92
N GLN A 161 32.14 -34.32 27.82
CA GLN A 161 32.18 -34.90 26.48
C GLN A 161 33.59 -35.42 26.18
N ALA A 162 34.63 -34.62 26.43
CA ALA A 162 36.02 -35.01 26.28
C ALA A 162 36.39 -36.24 27.13
N GLU A 163 35.92 -36.32 28.38
CA GLU A 163 36.11 -37.50 29.24
C GLU A 163 35.45 -38.78 28.68
N LYS A 164 34.34 -38.64 27.94
CA LYS A 164 33.56 -39.77 27.41
C LYS A 164 34.03 -40.22 26.04
N THR A 165 34.33 -39.29 25.14
CA THR A 165 34.63 -39.58 23.72
C THR A 165 36.11 -39.43 23.39
N GLY A 166 36.89 -38.73 24.23
CA GLY A 166 38.28 -38.39 23.95
C GLY A 166 38.45 -37.30 22.88
N GLU A 167 37.35 -36.68 22.45
CA GLU A 167 37.36 -35.60 21.44
C GLU A 167 37.53 -34.25 22.14
N ILE A 168 38.56 -33.51 21.73
CA ILE A 168 38.86 -32.16 22.22
C ILE A 168 38.20 -31.15 21.27
N PRO A 169 37.58 -30.08 21.79
CA PRO A 169 37.01 -29.03 20.95
C PRO A 169 38.07 -28.38 20.05
N GLU A 170 37.69 -27.98 18.82
CA GLU A 170 38.62 -27.40 17.84
C GLU A 170 38.76 -25.88 17.98
N SER A 171 37.85 -25.24 18.72
CA SER A 171 37.84 -23.78 18.92
C SER A 171 38.64 -23.40 20.17
N ASP A 172 39.52 -22.40 20.05
CA ASP A 172 40.29 -21.88 21.18
C ASP A 172 39.39 -21.44 22.36
N GLU A 173 38.23 -20.83 22.06
CA GLU A 173 37.27 -20.41 23.10
C GLU A 173 36.63 -21.60 23.85
N GLU A 174 36.47 -22.73 23.18
CA GLU A 174 35.93 -23.96 23.77
C GLU A 174 36.99 -24.70 24.59
N ILE A 175 38.24 -24.65 24.14
CA ILE A 175 39.40 -25.20 24.87
C ILE A 175 39.61 -24.43 26.17
N ASP A 176 39.61 -23.10 26.13
CA ASP A 176 39.76 -22.26 27.33
C ASP A 176 38.62 -22.54 28.34
N ALA A 177 37.37 -22.59 27.87
CA ALA A 177 36.22 -22.89 28.73
C ALA A 177 36.29 -24.30 29.36
N MET A 178 36.84 -25.28 28.64
CA MET A 178 37.05 -26.63 29.14
C MET A 178 38.16 -26.68 30.21
N LEU A 179 39.28 -25.98 29.98
CA LEU A 179 40.41 -25.91 30.92
C LEU A 179 40.02 -25.20 32.23
N ASP A 180 39.26 -24.10 32.14
CA ASP A 180 38.72 -23.41 33.30
C ASP A 180 37.83 -24.33 34.15
N ALA A 181 37.00 -25.15 33.51
CA ALA A 181 36.16 -26.13 34.18
C ALA A 181 36.97 -27.25 34.87
N GLU A 182 38.07 -27.69 34.27
CA GLU A 182 38.97 -28.68 34.86
C GLU A 182 39.66 -28.14 36.13
N TRP A 183 40.16 -26.91 36.09
CA TRP A 183 40.77 -26.25 37.25
C TRP A 183 39.79 -26.03 38.39
N GLU A 184 38.54 -25.67 38.08
CA GLU A 184 37.48 -25.59 39.10
C GLU A 184 37.20 -26.95 39.76
N ASN A 185 37.15 -28.04 39.01
CA ASN A 185 36.93 -29.37 39.59
C ASN A 185 38.12 -29.82 40.44
N LYS A 186 39.34 -29.49 40.01
CA LYS A 186 40.57 -29.84 40.73
C LYS A 186 40.79 -29.03 41.99
N SER A 187 40.26 -27.80 42.06
CA SER A 187 40.33 -26.97 43.26
C SER A 187 39.24 -27.28 44.30
N LYS A 188 38.16 -27.96 43.89
CA LYS A 188 37.06 -28.40 44.76
C LYS A 188 37.29 -29.78 45.40
N ASN A 189 38.28 -30.55 44.91
CA ASN A 189 38.75 -31.80 45.48
C ASN A 189 40.03 -31.59 46.29
#